data_AF-A0A355G490-F1
#
_entry.id   AF-A0A355G490-F1
#
_cell.length_a   1.000
_cell.length_b   1.000
_cell.length_c   1.000
_cell.angle_alpha   90.00
_cell.angle_beta   90.00
_cell.angle_gamma   90.00
#
_symmetry.space_group_name_H-M   'P 1'
#
loop_
_entity.id
_entity.type
_entity.pdbx_description
1 polymer ?
#
loop_
_entity_poly.entity_id
_entity_poly.type
_entity_poly.pdbx_seq_one_letter_code
_entity_poly.pdbx_strand_id
1 'polypeptide(L)'
;MLNRGRLLTPVGCSDSHDVSRYIVGQSRTYIQAEDREPGKIDIGQAVQSFVNGKVLLSYGLLTQMKVNSRYGPGELVPSAKAWNVSLTVSGPSWVKAEQIQLYANGQLIRSEQIKSAKRGGVKWQETWKLNLPSHDCFLVAIATGPGVTAPYWQFAKPYQPDSPEFESQVVGSTGAVWIDVDGDGNRTTAYDYAERLVKQHQADLEALFKQLEDYDQAVILQAASLLRKRGIEPFDPKLTKALRNASKTVQLGFALYGEAWRASQIARSTN
;
A
#
# COMPACT_ATOMS: atom_id res chain seq x y z
N MET A 1 -4.87 4.27 -5.33
CA MET A 1 -6.32 4.07 -5.17
C MET A 1 -6.81 4.46 -3.77
N LEU A 2 -6.26 3.89 -2.69
CA LEU A 2 -6.61 4.29 -1.32
C LEU A 2 -6.40 5.79 -1.04
N ASN A 3 -5.24 6.34 -1.42
CA ASN A 3 -4.96 7.79 -1.37
C ASN A 3 -5.98 8.66 -2.12
N ARG A 4 -6.76 8.08 -3.04
CA ARG A 4 -7.76 8.76 -3.87
C ARG A 4 -9.18 8.67 -3.28
N GLY A 5 -9.32 8.19 -2.04
CA GLY A 5 -10.64 7.97 -1.42
C GLY A 5 -11.36 6.72 -1.94
N ARG A 6 -10.66 5.82 -2.66
CA ARG A 6 -11.24 4.54 -3.11
C ARG A 6 -10.79 3.42 -2.19
N LEU A 7 -11.66 2.99 -1.29
CA LEU A 7 -11.45 1.82 -0.43
C LEU A 7 -11.55 0.56 -1.27
N LEU A 8 -10.45 -0.15 -1.43
CA LEU A 8 -10.37 -1.40 -2.17
C LEU A 8 -9.85 -2.50 -1.25
N THR A 9 -10.54 -3.64 -1.24
CA THR A 9 -10.06 -4.86 -0.61
C THR A 9 -9.02 -5.51 -1.52
N PRO A 10 -7.77 -5.72 -1.08
CA PRO A 10 -6.79 -6.44 -1.89
C PRO A 10 -7.18 -7.92 -2.00
N VAL A 11 -7.03 -8.49 -3.19
CA VAL A 11 -7.41 -9.87 -3.50
C VAL A 11 -6.23 -10.59 -4.15
N GLY A 12 -5.87 -11.74 -3.61
CA GLY A 12 -5.01 -12.74 -4.25
C GLY A 12 -5.86 -13.87 -4.82
N CYS A 13 -5.62 -14.20 -6.09
CA CYS A 13 -6.25 -15.31 -6.81
C CYS A 13 -5.23 -15.92 -7.76
N SER A 14 -5.26 -17.25 -7.96
CA SER A 14 -4.40 -17.94 -8.93
C SER A 14 -4.89 -17.82 -10.37
N ASP A 15 -6.17 -17.45 -10.58
CA ASP A 15 -6.82 -17.40 -11.89
C ASP A 15 -6.66 -18.69 -12.70
N SER A 16 -6.75 -19.82 -12.00
CA SER A 16 -6.48 -21.14 -12.58
C SER A 16 -7.61 -21.60 -13.49
N HIS A 17 -7.28 -21.87 -14.74
CA HIS A 17 -8.19 -22.44 -15.76
C HIS A 17 -7.89 -23.91 -16.07
N ASP A 18 -6.79 -24.44 -15.53
CA ASP A 18 -6.35 -25.82 -15.65
C ASP A 18 -5.63 -26.26 -14.37
N VAL A 19 -5.33 -27.55 -14.26
CA VAL A 19 -4.75 -28.17 -13.06
C VAL A 19 -3.22 -28.11 -13.05
N SER A 20 -2.57 -27.94 -14.21
CA SER A 20 -1.15 -28.24 -14.40
C SER A 20 -0.27 -27.03 -14.73
N ARG A 21 -0.81 -26.01 -15.42
CA ARG A 21 -0.07 -24.81 -15.83
C ARG A 21 -0.10 -23.72 -14.77
N TYR A 22 -1.22 -23.58 -14.06
CA TYR A 22 -1.40 -22.59 -12.99
C TYR A 22 -1.89 -23.30 -11.73
N ILE A 23 -0.99 -23.54 -10.78
CA ILE A 23 -1.33 -24.29 -9.56
C ILE A 23 -2.52 -23.64 -8.88
N VAL A 24 -3.60 -24.41 -8.72
CA VAL A 24 -4.85 -23.93 -8.12
C VAL A 24 -4.59 -23.40 -6.72
N GLY A 25 -4.98 -22.14 -6.49
CA GLY A 25 -4.79 -21.47 -5.21
C GLY A 25 -3.34 -21.20 -4.86
N GLN A 26 -2.43 -21.05 -5.84
CA GLN A 26 -1.05 -20.62 -5.59
C GLN A 26 -1.02 -19.23 -4.94
N SER A 27 -1.86 -18.31 -5.44
CA SER A 27 -2.17 -17.03 -4.80
C SER A 27 -3.54 -17.10 -4.11
N ARG A 28 -3.64 -16.51 -2.91
CA ARG A 28 -4.81 -16.61 -2.03
C ARG A 28 -5.13 -15.30 -1.34
N THR A 29 -6.41 -15.10 -1.08
CA THR A 29 -6.91 -14.13 -0.10
C THR A 29 -7.25 -14.87 1.18
N TYR A 30 -6.63 -14.49 2.29
CA TYR A 30 -7.00 -14.94 3.63
C TYR A 30 -7.94 -13.91 4.25
N ILE A 31 -9.13 -14.34 4.65
CA ILE A 31 -10.17 -13.49 5.23
C ILE A 31 -10.18 -13.69 6.74
N GLN A 32 -10.17 -12.62 7.52
CA GLN A 32 -10.26 -12.71 8.97
C GLN A 32 -11.67 -13.19 9.39
N ALA A 33 -11.74 -14.31 10.10
CA ALA A 33 -12.95 -14.85 10.70
C ALA A 33 -12.59 -15.62 11.98
N GLU A 34 -13.57 -15.94 12.82
CA GLU A 34 -13.40 -16.94 13.87
C GLU A 34 -13.34 -18.33 13.21
N ASP A 35 -12.17 -18.98 13.27
CA ASP A 35 -11.84 -20.18 12.49
C ASP A 35 -11.39 -21.37 13.35
N ARG A 36 -11.55 -21.30 14.69
CA ARG A 36 -11.23 -22.42 15.61
C ARG A 36 -12.01 -23.69 15.30
N GLU A 37 -13.22 -23.57 14.79
CA GLU A 37 -14.04 -24.68 14.29
C GLU A 37 -14.35 -24.47 12.80
N PRO A 38 -13.49 -24.95 11.87
CA PRO A 38 -13.62 -24.63 10.44
C PRO A 38 -14.97 -25.01 9.81
N GLY A 39 -15.65 -26.04 10.34
CA GLY A 39 -16.99 -26.44 9.90
C GLY A 39 -18.12 -25.50 10.35
N LYS A 40 -17.82 -24.47 11.14
CA LYS A 40 -18.77 -23.52 11.72
C LYS A 40 -18.43 -22.06 11.42
N ILE A 41 -17.65 -21.81 10.37
CA ILE A 41 -17.33 -20.44 9.94
C ILE A 41 -18.63 -19.69 9.64
N ASP A 42 -18.83 -18.56 10.31
CA ASP A 42 -19.93 -17.63 10.01
C ASP A 42 -19.64 -16.94 8.67
N ILE A 43 -20.39 -17.35 7.64
CA ILE A 43 -20.25 -16.84 6.28
C ILE A 43 -20.56 -15.33 6.22
N GLY A 44 -21.59 -14.87 6.95
CA GLY A 44 -21.97 -13.46 6.97
C GLY A 44 -20.87 -12.59 7.57
N GLN A 45 -20.29 -13.05 8.68
CA GLN A 45 -19.12 -12.39 9.29
C GLN A 45 -17.92 -12.37 8.33
N ALA A 46 -17.60 -13.50 7.68
CA ALA A 46 -16.48 -13.58 6.75
C ALA A 46 -16.64 -12.64 5.54
N VAL A 47 -17.84 -12.57 4.95
CA VAL A 47 -18.16 -11.62 3.88
C VAL A 47 -17.99 -10.18 4.37
N GLN A 48 -18.47 -9.85 5.56
CA GLN A 48 -18.33 -8.52 6.12
C GLN A 48 -16.85 -8.16 6.39
N SER A 49 -16.05 -9.10 6.88
CA SER A 49 -14.60 -8.95 7.02
C SER A 49 -13.93 -8.66 5.69
N PHE A 50 -14.30 -9.37 4.63
CA PHE A 50 -13.78 -9.12 3.28
C PHE A 50 -14.14 -7.73 2.77
N VAL A 51 -15.41 -7.32 2.88
CA VAL A 51 -15.88 -5.98 2.47
C VAL A 51 -15.16 -4.89 3.27
N ASN A 52 -14.89 -5.13 4.55
CA ASN A 52 -14.17 -4.19 5.41
C ASN A 52 -12.65 -4.19 5.20
N GLY A 53 -12.12 -5.01 4.29
CA GLY A 53 -10.69 -5.09 4.00
C GLY A 53 -9.87 -5.84 5.06
N LYS A 54 -10.53 -6.65 5.91
CA LYS A 54 -9.89 -7.52 6.91
C LYS A 54 -9.32 -8.78 6.26
N VAL A 55 -8.38 -8.56 5.35
CA VAL A 55 -7.81 -9.60 4.50
C VAL A 55 -6.29 -9.51 4.44
N LEU A 56 -5.67 -10.62 4.05
CA LEU A 56 -4.26 -10.73 3.71
C LEU A 56 -4.13 -11.37 2.33
N LEU A 57 -3.16 -10.93 1.54
CA LEU A 57 -2.79 -11.55 0.29
C LEU A 57 -1.57 -12.43 0.50
N SER A 58 -1.62 -13.64 -0.06
CA SER A 58 -0.50 -14.58 -0.01
C SER A 58 -0.20 -15.15 -1.38
N TYR A 59 1.07 -15.15 -1.72
CA TYR A 59 1.68 -15.89 -2.81
C TYR A 59 2.97 -16.54 -2.30
N GLY A 60 2.81 -17.50 -1.39
CA GLY A 60 3.90 -18.23 -0.72
C GLY A 60 4.28 -17.71 0.67
N LEU A 61 4.08 -16.42 0.94
CA LEU A 61 4.27 -15.83 2.26
C LEU A 61 2.93 -15.34 2.81
N LEU A 62 2.78 -15.39 4.13
CA LEU A 62 1.67 -14.80 4.87
C LEU A 62 2.25 -13.71 5.78
N THR A 63 1.97 -12.46 5.44
CA THR A 63 2.41 -11.29 6.20
C THR A 63 1.25 -10.79 7.04
N GLN A 64 1.47 -10.63 8.34
CA GLN A 64 0.47 -10.16 9.30
C GLN A 64 0.96 -8.88 9.96
N MET A 65 0.03 -7.98 10.29
CA MET A 65 0.31 -6.73 10.97
C MET A 65 -0.71 -6.47 12.08
N LYS A 66 -0.22 -6.05 13.24
CA LYS A 66 -1.02 -5.51 14.34
C LYS A 66 -0.41 -4.20 14.81
N VAL A 67 -1.23 -3.15 14.87
CA VAL A 67 -0.86 -1.85 15.43
C VAL A 67 -1.37 -1.77 16.87
N ASN A 68 -0.48 -1.37 17.77
CA ASN A 68 -0.72 -1.29 19.21
C ASN A 68 -1.34 -2.57 19.77
N SER A 69 -0.82 -3.72 19.31
CA SER A 69 -1.21 -5.08 19.70
C SER A 69 -2.68 -5.48 19.45
N ARG A 70 -3.48 -4.62 18.81
CA ARG A 70 -4.94 -4.82 18.69
C ARG A 70 -5.44 -4.76 17.26
N TYR A 71 -5.10 -3.68 16.55
CA TYR A 71 -5.76 -3.33 15.31
C TYR A 71 -5.04 -3.93 14.11
N GLY A 72 -5.77 -4.56 13.20
CA GLY A 72 -5.26 -5.16 11.98
C GLY A 72 -5.87 -4.57 10.71
N PRO A 73 -5.63 -5.22 9.55
CA PRO A 73 -6.15 -4.78 8.26
C PRO A 73 -7.66 -4.51 8.30
N GLY A 74 -8.09 -3.45 7.61
CA GLY A 74 -9.49 -3.02 7.55
C GLY A 74 -9.97 -2.21 8.75
N GLU A 75 -9.17 -2.10 9.81
CA GLU A 75 -9.51 -1.39 11.04
C GLU A 75 -8.92 0.03 11.08
N LEU A 76 -9.53 0.89 11.92
CA LEU A 76 -9.02 2.23 12.24
C LEU A 76 -8.36 2.17 13.61
N VAL A 77 -7.10 2.57 13.68
CA VAL A 77 -6.33 2.73 14.90
C VAL A 77 -6.60 4.15 15.43
N PRO A 78 -7.17 4.31 16.62
CA PRO A 78 -7.36 5.63 17.23
C PRO A 78 -6.03 6.34 17.50
N SER A 79 -6.08 7.67 17.62
CA SER A 79 -4.91 8.49 17.96
C SER A 79 -4.19 8.01 19.22
N ALA A 80 -2.86 7.94 19.14
CA ALA A 80 -2.00 7.43 20.19
C ALA A 80 -0.69 8.21 20.28
N LYS A 81 -0.07 8.21 21.46
CA LYS A 81 1.24 8.85 21.68
C LYS A 81 2.40 8.12 21.01
N ALA A 82 2.22 6.84 20.68
CA ALA A 82 3.23 6.01 20.05
C ALA A 82 2.57 4.94 19.16
N TRP A 83 3.27 4.61 18.08
CA TRP A 83 2.82 3.64 17.09
C TRP A 83 3.73 2.42 17.12
N ASN A 84 3.28 1.37 17.81
CA ASN A 84 3.96 0.08 17.83
C ASN A 84 3.33 -0.84 16.79
N VAL A 85 4.10 -1.20 15.76
CA VAL A 85 3.63 -2.02 14.64
C VAL A 85 4.30 -3.39 14.73
N SER A 86 3.55 -4.38 15.19
CA SER A 86 3.97 -5.78 15.25
C SER A 86 3.73 -6.45 13.91
N LEU A 87 4.78 -7.01 13.35
CA LEU A 87 4.78 -7.66 12.04
C LEU A 87 5.20 -9.12 12.19
N THR A 88 4.57 -10.00 11.43
CA THR A 88 4.92 -11.43 11.41
C THR A 88 4.86 -11.93 9.98
N VAL A 89 5.96 -12.51 9.51
CA VAL A 89 6.05 -13.15 8.20
C VAL A 89 6.12 -14.65 8.42
N SER A 90 5.18 -15.39 7.82
CA SER A 90 5.13 -16.84 7.88
C SER A 90 5.12 -17.45 6.49
N GLY A 91 5.51 -18.71 6.37
CA GLY A 91 5.46 -19.44 5.11
C GLY A 91 5.76 -20.92 5.29
N PRO A 92 5.54 -21.75 4.26
CA PRO A 92 5.89 -23.16 4.30
C PRO A 92 7.41 -23.36 4.34
N SER A 93 7.87 -24.58 4.65
CA SER A 93 9.30 -24.88 4.82
C SER A 93 10.13 -24.64 3.56
N TRP A 94 9.54 -24.81 2.38
CA TRP A 94 10.19 -24.63 1.07
C TRP A 94 10.21 -23.18 0.56
N VAL A 95 9.62 -22.23 1.30
CA VAL A 95 9.65 -20.79 0.95
C VAL A 95 10.58 -20.03 1.92
N LYS A 96 11.29 -19.05 1.37
CA LYS A 96 12.17 -18.13 2.10
C LYS A 96 11.58 -16.71 2.06
N ALA A 97 11.60 -16.00 3.18
CA ALA A 97 11.39 -14.56 3.22
C ALA A 97 12.75 -13.85 3.22
N GLU A 98 12.95 -12.84 2.38
CA GLU A 98 14.21 -12.10 2.30
C GLU A 98 14.07 -10.64 2.66
N GLN A 99 12.90 -10.06 2.46
CA GLN A 99 12.67 -8.66 2.76
C GLN A 99 11.28 -8.44 3.31
N ILE A 100 11.16 -7.46 4.21
CA ILE A 100 9.88 -6.86 4.57
C ILE A 100 9.98 -5.34 4.42
N GLN A 101 8.94 -4.77 3.84
CA GLN A 101 8.77 -3.35 3.60
C GLN A 101 7.44 -2.89 4.19
N LEU A 102 7.45 -1.73 4.83
CA LEU A 102 6.25 -1.08 5.36
C LEU A 102 6.06 0.26 4.67
N TYR A 103 4.83 0.47 4.21
CA TYR A 103 4.43 1.65 3.49
C TYR A 103 3.41 2.44 4.29
N ALA A 104 3.55 3.78 4.31
CA ALA A 104 2.53 4.71 4.76
C ALA A 104 2.03 5.52 3.57
N ASN A 105 0.71 5.53 3.30
CA ASN A 105 0.13 6.20 2.13
C ASN A 105 0.81 5.81 0.80
N GLY A 106 1.28 4.56 0.70
CA GLY A 106 2.01 4.03 -0.47
C GLY A 106 3.48 4.46 -0.57
N GLN A 107 4.01 5.17 0.41
CA GLN A 107 5.43 5.55 0.50
C GLN A 107 6.18 4.61 1.41
N LEU A 108 7.34 4.11 0.98
CA LEU A 108 8.18 3.24 1.80
C LEU A 108 8.71 4.02 3.00
N ILE A 109 8.34 3.61 4.22
CA ILE A 109 8.78 4.25 5.46
C ILE A 109 9.79 3.41 6.25
N ARG A 110 9.81 2.09 6.03
CA ARG A 110 10.80 1.19 6.63
C ARG A 110 10.99 -0.06 5.76
N SER A 111 12.21 -0.54 5.67
CA SER A 111 12.57 -1.80 5.02
C SER A 111 13.59 -2.54 5.86
N GLU A 112 13.51 -3.86 5.86
CA GLU A 112 14.46 -4.73 6.57
C GLU A 112 14.73 -6.01 5.76
N GLN A 113 15.98 -6.45 5.80
CA GLN A 113 16.39 -7.75 5.25
C GLN A 113 16.15 -8.85 6.29
N ILE A 114 15.48 -9.91 5.88
CA ILE A 114 15.08 -11.02 6.74
C ILE A 114 16.10 -12.16 6.68
N LYS A 115 16.58 -12.58 7.85
CA LYS A 115 17.23 -13.88 8.03
C LYS A 115 16.19 -14.97 8.23
N SER A 116 15.68 -15.53 7.13
CA SER A 116 14.57 -16.51 7.17
C SER A 116 14.90 -17.76 7.98
N ALA A 117 13.97 -18.18 8.83
CA ALA A 117 13.99 -19.53 9.39
C ALA A 117 13.84 -20.60 8.29
N LYS A 118 14.56 -21.73 8.44
CA LYS A 118 14.56 -22.87 7.49
C LYS A 118 13.41 -23.87 7.69
N ARG A 119 12.45 -23.56 8.56
CA ARG A 119 11.28 -24.41 8.88
C ARG A 119 9.98 -23.76 8.42
N GLY A 120 8.90 -24.53 8.34
CA GLY A 120 7.56 -23.98 8.13
C GLY A 120 7.09 -23.14 9.32
N GLY A 121 6.11 -22.26 9.09
CA GLY A 121 5.57 -21.35 10.09
C GLY A 121 6.25 -19.98 10.06
N VAL A 122 6.47 -19.39 11.25
CA VAL A 122 7.07 -18.05 11.38
C VAL A 122 8.50 -18.04 10.84
N LYS A 123 8.74 -17.18 9.86
CA LYS A 123 10.04 -16.92 9.23
C LYS A 123 10.76 -15.75 9.88
N TRP A 124 10.00 -14.74 10.29
CA TRP A 124 10.48 -13.52 10.94
C TRP A 124 9.34 -12.84 11.70
N GLN A 125 9.66 -12.18 12.80
CA GLN A 125 8.71 -11.42 13.61
C GLN A 125 9.45 -10.32 14.37
N GLU A 126 8.93 -9.10 14.31
CA GLU A 126 9.45 -7.96 15.06
C GLU A 126 8.32 -6.96 15.37
N THR A 127 8.56 -6.07 16.32
CA THR A 127 7.72 -4.89 16.55
C THR A 127 8.54 -3.63 16.32
N TRP A 128 8.04 -2.77 15.44
CA TRP A 128 8.66 -1.50 15.10
C TRP A 128 7.94 -0.35 15.79
N LYS A 129 8.70 0.52 16.46
CA LYS A 129 8.21 1.81 16.90
C LYS A 129 8.40 2.82 15.78
N LEU A 130 7.33 3.47 15.34
CA LEU A 130 7.34 4.35 14.18
C LEU A 130 7.02 5.80 14.56
N ASN A 131 7.62 6.72 13.80
CA ASN A 131 7.18 8.10 13.70
C ASN A 131 6.37 8.20 12.40
N LEU A 132 5.09 8.53 12.51
CA LEU A 132 4.19 8.69 11.38
C LEU A 132 4.06 10.17 11.02
N PRO A 133 3.52 10.50 9.82
CA PRO A 133 3.16 11.88 9.49
C PRO A 133 2.19 12.48 10.51
N SER A 134 2.04 13.80 10.51
CA SER A 134 1.15 14.57 11.39
C SER A 134 -0.34 14.52 11.01
N HIS A 135 -0.69 13.75 9.98
CA HIS A 135 -2.03 13.59 9.44
C HIS A 135 -2.35 12.11 9.21
N ASP A 136 -3.62 11.81 8.99
CA ASP A 136 -4.07 10.43 8.81
C ASP A 136 -3.36 9.72 7.66
N CYS A 137 -3.10 8.44 7.88
CA CYS A 137 -2.49 7.59 6.87
C CYS A 137 -2.99 6.16 6.98
N PHE A 138 -2.65 5.34 6.00
CA PHE A 138 -2.77 3.89 6.13
C PHE A 138 -1.43 3.21 6.00
N LEU A 139 -1.28 2.09 6.71
CA LEU A 139 -0.11 1.23 6.69
C LEU A 139 -0.38 -0.05 5.89
N VAL A 140 0.58 -0.46 5.06
CA VAL A 140 0.60 -1.76 4.36
C VAL A 140 1.98 -2.36 4.48
N ALA A 141 2.06 -3.62 4.89
CA ALA A 141 3.32 -4.37 4.96
C ALA A 141 3.39 -5.40 3.83
N ILE A 142 4.52 -5.45 3.13
CA ILE A 142 4.79 -6.39 2.05
C ILE A 142 6.08 -7.14 2.39
N ALA A 143 6.02 -8.46 2.40
CA ALA A 143 7.19 -9.32 2.50
C ALA A 143 7.42 -10.05 1.18
N THR A 144 8.67 -10.14 0.77
CA THR A 144 9.08 -10.78 -0.47
C THR A 144 10.22 -11.77 -0.24
N GLY A 145 10.43 -12.63 -1.21
CA GLY A 145 11.54 -13.57 -1.26
C GLY A 145 11.63 -14.22 -2.64
N PRO A 146 12.62 -15.09 -2.87
CA PRO A 146 12.82 -15.72 -4.16
C PRO A 146 11.64 -16.63 -4.48
N GLY A 147 11.21 -16.62 -5.74
CA GLY A 147 10.22 -17.56 -6.22
C GLY A 147 10.74 -19.00 -6.14
N VAL A 148 9.80 -19.95 -6.09
CA VAL A 148 10.16 -21.36 -5.95
C VAL A 148 10.43 -21.96 -7.31
N THR A 149 11.64 -22.50 -7.46
CA THR A 149 12.12 -23.14 -8.70
C THR A 149 11.83 -24.64 -8.74
N ALA A 150 11.43 -25.23 -7.61
CA ALA A 150 11.15 -26.65 -7.51
C ALA A 150 9.83 -27.01 -8.25
N PRO A 151 9.77 -28.17 -8.93
CA PRO A 151 8.67 -28.50 -9.85
C PRO A 151 7.31 -28.65 -9.17
N TYR A 152 7.27 -28.91 -7.86
CA TYR A 152 6.03 -29.06 -7.09
C TYR A 152 5.32 -27.74 -6.81
N TRP A 153 5.98 -26.59 -7.03
CA TRP A 153 5.39 -25.27 -6.81
C TRP A 153 5.96 -24.22 -7.77
N GLN A 154 6.04 -24.57 -9.04
CA GLN A 154 6.63 -23.74 -10.09
C GLN A 154 5.81 -22.45 -10.34
N PHE A 155 6.50 -21.37 -10.64
CA PHE A 155 5.90 -20.08 -10.97
C PHE A 155 5.63 -19.98 -12.47
N ALA A 156 4.43 -19.53 -12.83
CA ALA A 156 4.11 -19.23 -14.22
C ALA A 156 4.83 -17.95 -14.68
N LYS A 157 5.33 -17.95 -15.91
CA LYS A 157 5.89 -16.76 -16.55
C LYS A 157 4.76 -15.73 -16.81
N PRO A 158 5.05 -14.42 -16.73
CA PRO A 158 4.07 -13.40 -17.05
C PRO A 158 3.62 -13.54 -18.51
N TYR A 159 2.34 -13.25 -18.76
CA TYR A 159 1.78 -13.26 -20.12
C TYR A 159 2.44 -12.21 -21.02
N GLN A 160 2.72 -11.03 -20.46
CA GLN A 160 3.47 -9.95 -21.10
C GLN A 160 4.72 -9.65 -20.25
N PRO A 161 5.86 -10.27 -20.56
CA PRO A 161 7.11 -9.96 -19.87
C PRO A 161 7.56 -8.54 -20.23
N ASP A 162 8.05 -7.82 -19.22
CA ASP A 162 8.74 -6.54 -19.34
C ASP A 162 10.27 -6.71 -19.53
N SER A 163 10.78 -7.93 -19.26
CA SER A 163 12.18 -8.33 -19.44
C SER A 163 12.29 -9.74 -20.05
N PRO A 164 13.33 -10.04 -20.86
CA PRO A 164 13.61 -11.41 -21.29
C PRO A 164 14.01 -12.32 -20.12
N GLU A 165 14.51 -11.76 -19.02
CA GLU A 165 14.87 -12.51 -17.81
C GLU A 165 13.66 -12.64 -16.89
N PHE A 166 13.32 -13.88 -16.53
CA PHE A 166 12.20 -14.14 -15.64
C PHE A 166 12.66 -14.25 -14.18
N GLU A 167 12.37 -13.21 -13.40
CA GLU A 167 12.60 -13.18 -11.96
C GLU A 167 11.28 -13.37 -11.21
N SER A 168 11.07 -14.57 -10.67
CA SER A 168 9.90 -14.86 -9.84
C SER A 168 10.13 -14.51 -8.38
N GLN A 169 9.09 -14.03 -7.68
CA GLN A 169 9.14 -13.73 -6.25
C GLN A 169 7.91 -14.25 -5.52
N VAL A 170 8.12 -14.85 -4.35
CA VAL A 170 7.03 -15.06 -3.38
C VAL A 170 6.67 -13.72 -2.76
N VAL A 171 5.39 -13.54 -2.44
CA VAL A 171 4.88 -12.29 -1.85
C VAL A 171 3.89 -12.62 -0.73
N GLY A 172 3.92 -11.82 0.32
CA GLY A 172 2.84 -11.75 1.32
C GLY A 172 2.55 -10.28 1.60
N SER A 173 1.29 -9.88 1.54
CA SER A 173 0.89 -8.47 1.73
C SER A 173 -0.29 -8.37 2.68
N THR A 174 -0.28 -7.37 3.55
CA THR A 174 -1.43 -7.06 4.40
C THR A 174 -2.47 -6.26 3.62
N GLY A 175 -3.73 -6.31 4.07
CA GLY A 175 -4.64 -5.18 3.83
C GLY A 175 -4.17 -3.91 4.53
N ALA A 176 -4.86 -2.80 4.26
CA ALA A 176 -4.53 -1.50 4.83
C ALA A 176 -5.00 -1.41 6.30
N VAL A 177 -4.11 -0.96 7.20
CA VAL A 177 -4.46 -0.56 8.56
C VAL A 177 -4.53 0.96 8.59
N TRP A 178 -5.69 1.54 8.90
CA TRP A 178 -5.89 2.98 8.92
C TRP A 178 -5.46 3.57 10.26
N ILE A 179 -4.77 4.70 10.25
CA ILE A 179 -4.28 5.40 11.44
C ILE A 179 -4.95 6.77 11.49
N ASP A 180 -5.76 6.99 12.52
CA ASP A 180 -6.32 8.28 12.89
C ASP A 180 -5.27 9.04 13.70
N VAL A 181 -4.48 9.87 13.03
CA VAL A 181 -3.39 10.61 13.67
C VAL A 181 -3.93 11.87 14.32
N ASP A 182 -4.86 12.56 13.64
CA ASP A 182 -5.39 13.85 14.10
C ASP A 182 -6.48 13.72 15.19
N GLY A 183 -6.99 12.51 15.41
CA GLY A 183 -7.89 12.17 16.51
C GLY A 183 -9.36 12.48 16.21
N ASP A 184 -9.73 12.71 14.96
CA ASP A 184 -11.10 13.04 14.57
C ASP A 184 -12.01 11.80 14.40
N GLY A 185 -11.44 10.59 14.49
CA GLY A 185 -12.14 9.32 14.38
C GLY A 185 -12.53 8.93 12.95
N ASN A 186 -12.06 9.67 11.94
CA ASN A 186 -12.30 9.40 10.53
C ASN A 186 -11.10 8.68 9.90
N ARG A 187 -11.32 8.18 8.68
CA ARG A 187 -10.26 7.60 7.83
C ARG A 187 -9.95 8.61 6.74
N THR A 188 -9.40 9.75 7.11
CA THR A 188 -9.19 10.84 6.16
C THR A 188 -8.13 10.44 5.14
N THR A 189 -8.44 10.55 3.84
CA THR A 189 -7.49 10.18 2.80
C THR A 189 -6.60 11.35 2.38
N ALA A 190 -5.46 11.04 1.75
CA ALA A 190 -4.59 12.05 1.16
C ALA A 190 -5.34 12.98 0.18
N TYR A 191 -6.34 12.46 -0.55
CA TYR A 191 -7.18 13.27 -1.42
C TYR A 191 -8.07 14.24 -0.63
N ASP A 192 -8.62 13.83 0.51
CA ASP A 192 -9.52 14.66 1.31
C ASP A 192 -8.77 15.83 1.95
N TYR A 193 -7.53 15.61 2.42
CA TYR A 193 -6.65 16.71 2.85
C TYR A 193 -6.32 17.64 1.68
N ALA A 194 -5.87 17.09 0.55
CA ALA A 194 -5.52 17.90 -0.62
C ALA A 194 -6.69 18.71 -1.14
N GLU A 195 -7.90 18.14 -1.17
CA GLU A 195 -9.10 18.83 -1.63
C GLU A 195 -9.46 20.01 -0.72
N ARG A 196 -9.37 19.85 0.61
CA ARG A 196 -9.56 20.93 1.57
C ARG A 196 -8.55 22.06 1.35
N LEU A 197 -7.26 21.73 1.29
CA LEU A 197 -6.19 22.71 1.10
C LEU A 197 -6.33 23.48 -0.23
N VAL A 198 -6.58 22.77 -1.32
CA VAL A 198 -6.75 23.38 -2.66
C VAL A 198 -8.03 24.21 -2.76
N LYS A 199 -9.11 23.87 -2.02
CA LYS A 199 -10.30 24.72 -1.90
C LYS A 199 -10.01 25.99 -1.10
N GLN A 200 -9.30 25.88 0.02
CA GLN A 200 -9.02 27.00 0.92
C GLN A 200 -8.04 28.03 0.31
N HIS A 201 -7.03 27.57 -0.43
CA HIS A 201 -5.96 28.43 -0.97
C HIS A 201 -6.03 28.59 -2.50
N GLN A 202 -7.22 28.48 -3.10
CA GLN A 202 -7.37 28.45 -4.56
C GLN A 202 -6.75 29.65 -5.30
N ALA A 203 -6.79 30.83 -4.71
CA ALA A 203 -6.29 32.06 -5.31
C ALA A 203 -4.79 32.33 -5.05
N ASP A 204 -4.18 31.56 -4.14
CA ASP A 204 -2.81 31.80 -3.64
C ASP A 204 -2.01 30.50 -3.61
N LEU A 205 -1.25 30.27 -4.67
CA LEU A 205 -0.40 29.09 -4.81
C LEU A 205 0.74 29.08 -3.79
N GLU A 206 1.26 30.24 -3.39
CA GLU A 206 2.36 30.31 -2.43
C GLU A 206 1.86 29.91 -1.03
N ALA A 207 0.69 30.41 -0.63
CA ALA A 207 0.03 29.97 0.60
C ALA A 207 -0.30 28.48 0.59
N LEU A 208 -0.82 27.95 -0.53
CA LEU A 208 -1.07 26.51 -0.67
C LEU A 208 0.20 25.69 -0.47
N PHE A 209 1.31 26.07 -1.13
CA PHE A 209 2.56 25.33 -1.04
C PHE A 209 3.13 25.35 0.37
N LYS A 210 3.02 26.49 1.06
CA LYS A 210 3.44 26.58 2.46
C LYS A 210 2.65 25.62 3.36
N GLN A 211 1.33 25.51 3.17
CA GLN A 211 0.53 24.54 3.95
C GLN A 211 0.84 23.09 3.61
N LEU A 212 1.17 22.80 2.34
CA LEU A 212 1.54 21.45 1.91
C LEU A 212 2.86 20.95 2.51
N GLU A 213 3.69 21.80 3.11
CA GLU A 213 4.93 21.40 3.77
C GLU A 213 4.69 20.53 5.01
N ASP A 214 3.51 20.66 5.63
CA ASP A 214 3.11 19.89 6.81
C ASP A 214 2.53 18.51 6.47
N TYR A 215 2.48 18.15 5.19
CA TYR A 215 1.87 16.91 4.70
C TYR A 215 2.86 16.05 3.90
N ASP A 216 2.52 14.77 3.79
CA ASP A 216 3.32 13.83 3.02
C ASP A 216 3.18 14.05 1.50
N GLN A 217 4.06 13.41 0.74
CA GLN A 217 4.03 13.55 -0.71
C GLN A 217 2.77 12.92 -1.35
N ALA A 218 2.05 12.02 -0.67
CA ALA A 218 0.78 11.52 -1.19
C ALA A 218 -0.28 12.63 -1.27
N VAL A 219 -0.38 13.49 -0.24
CA VAL A 219 -1.26 14.68 -0.24
C VAL A 219 -0.82 15.66 -1.32
N ILE A 220 0.49 15.93 -1.42
CA ILE A 220 1.06 16.86 -2.42
C ILE A 220 0.72 16.40 -3.86
N LEU A 221 0.87 15.10 -4.16
CA LEU A 221 0.50 14.51 -5.45
C LEU A 221 -1.00 14.70 -5.75
N GLN A 222 -1.87 14.53 -4.75
CA GLN A 222 -3.31 14.77 -4.93
C GLN A 222 -3.60 16.25 -5.16
N ALA A 223 -2.90 17.17 -4.50
CA ALA A 223 -3.05 18.60 -4.70
C ALA A 223 -2.66 19.01 -6.13
N ALA A 224 -1.53 18.51 -6.64
CA ALA A 224 -1.11 18.70 -8.02
C ALA A 224 -2.17 18.18 -9.02
N SER A 225 -2.74 16.99 -8.76
CA SER A 225 -3.83 16.43 -9.55
C SER A 225 -5.08 17.30 -9.56
N LEU A 226 -5.44 17.87 -8.42
CA LEU A 226 -6.60 18.76 -8.27
C LEU A 226 -6.41 20.10 -8.99
N LEU A 227 -5.22 20.70 -8.90
CA LEU A 227 -4.89 21.93 -9.63
C LEU A 227 -4.96 21.72 -11.14
N ARG A 228 -4.44 20.57 -11.64
CA ARG A 228 -4.58 20.19 -13.05
C ARG A 228 -6.03 20.03 -13.48
N LYS A 229 -6.88 19.41 -12.64
CA LYS A 229 -8.32 19.30 -12.91
C LYS A 229 -9.01 20.67 -12.97
N ARG A 230 -8.43 21.71 -12.34
CA ARG A 230 -8.90 23.10 -12.38
C ARG A 230 -8.24 23.94 -13.48
N GLY A 231 -7.45 23.33 -14.37
CA GLY A 231 -6.85 23.99 -15.52
C GLY A 231 -5.43 24.53 -15.33
N ILE A 232 -4.79 24.29 -14.17
CA ILE A 232 -3.37 24.61 -13.96
C ILE A 232 -2.55 23.38 -14.33
N GLU A 233 -2.00 23.36 -15.54
CA GLU A 233 -1.25 22.21 -16.04
C GLU A 233 0.11 22.02 -15.31
N PRO A 234 0.65 20.79 -15.22
CA PRO A 234 1.85 20.48 -14.43
C PRO A 234 3.12 21.27 -14.80
N PHE A 235 3.18 21.80 -16.03
CA PHE A 235 4.30 22.59 -16.56
C PHE A 235 3.89 24.03 -16.88
N ASP A 236 2.78 24.51 -16.30
CA ASP A 236 2.35 25.90 -16.45
C ASP A 236 3.45 26.87 -15.94
N PRO A 237 3.80 27.94 -16.69
CA PRO A 237 4.83 28.89 -16.27
C PRO A 237 4.55 29.57 -14.91
N LYS A 238 3.28 29.86 -14.59
CA LYS A 238 2.90 30.44 -13.30
C LYS A 238 3.12 29.45 -12.17
N LEU A 239 2.71 28.19 -12.37
CA LEU A 239 2.94 27.11 -11.42
C LEU A 239 4.45 26.90 -11.19
N THR A 240 5.21 26.81 -12.28
CA THR A 240 6.67 26.62 -12.25
C THR A 240 7.35 27.76 -11.51
N LYS A 241 6.93 29.02 -11.73
CA LYS A 241 7.46 30.18 -11.02
C LYS A 241 7.19 30.11 -9.52
N ALA A 242 5.96 29.78 -9.12
CA ALA A 242 5.59 29.68 -7.70
C ALA A 242 6.32 28.52 -7.00
N LEU A 243 6.49 27.37 -7.67
CA LEU A 243 7.19 26.20 -7.13
C LEU A 243 8.67 26.47 -6.81
N ARG A 244 9.33 27.42 -7.48
CA ARG A 244 10.75 27.76 -7.20
C ARG A 244 10.98 28.22 -5.76
N ASN A 245 9.96 28.80 -5.12
CA ASN A 245 10.01 29.28 -3.76
C ASN A 245 9.47 28.28 -2.73
N ALA A 246 8.87 27.17 -3.17
CA ALA A 246 8.33 26.14 -2.28
C ALA A 246 9.43 25.23 -1.72
N SER A 247 9.15 24.51 -0.63
CA SER A 247 10.08 23.48 -0.13
C SER A 247 10.41 22.41 -1.18
N LYS A 248 11.58 21.76 -1.01
CA LYS A 248 12.02 20.65 -1.89
C LYS A 248 11.01 19.50 -1.94
N THR A 249 10.34 19.20 -0.83
CA THR A 249 9.32 18.15 -0.75
C THR A 249 8.12 18.46 -1.64
N VAL A 250 7.64 19.71 -1.61
CA VAL A 250 6.54 20.16 -2.48
C VAL A 250 6.97 20.14 -3.95
N GLN A 251 8.15 20.67 -4.26
CA GLN A 251 8.70 20.63 -5.63
C GLN A 251 8.77 19.20 -6.16
N LEU A 252 9.31 18.26 -5.38
CA LEU A 252 9.42 16.85 -5.75
C LEU A 252 8.05 16.21 -6.00
N GLY A 253 7.08 16.45 -5.12
CA GLY A 253 5.72 15.92 -5.28
C GLY A 253 5.06 16.40 -6.58
N PHE A 254 5.15 17.70 -6.87
CA PHE A 254 4.63 18.26 -8.13
C PHE A 254 5.38 17.73 -9.36
N ALA A 255 6.70 17.60 -9.30
CA ALA A 255 7.51 17.04 -10.38
C ALA A 255 7.11 15.60 -10.71
N LEU A 256 6.98 14.74 -9.69
CA LEU A 256 6.57 13.34 -9.86
C LEU A 256 5.16 13.22 -10.44
N TYR A 257 4.23 14.08 -10.02
CA TYR A 257 2.91 14.14 -10.66
C TYR A 257 3.02 14.53 -12.13
N GLY A 258 3.80 15.57 -12.44
CA GLY A 258 4.00 16.05 -13.81
C GLY A 258 4.63 15.00 -14.74
N GLU A 259 5.63 14.27 -14.25
CA GLU A 259 6.26 13.16 -14.97
C GLU A 259 5.27 12.02 -15.23
N ALA A 260 4.54 11.57 -14.21
CA ALA A 260 3.53 10.53 -14.35
C ALA A 260 2.41 10.95 -15.31
N TRP A 261 1.96 12.21 -15.23
CA TRP A 261 0.98 12.77 -16.15
C TRP A 261 1.51 12.80 -17.58
N ARG A 262 2.74 13.27 -17.81
CA ARG A 262 3.37 13.29 -19.13
C ARG A 262 3.46 11.87 -19.72
N ALA A 263 3.94 10.90 -18.93
CA ALA A 263 3.99 9.50 -19.35
C ALA A 263 2.60 8.99 -19.76
N SER A 264 1.55 9.35 -19.01
CA SER A 264 0.17 8.99 -19.36
C SER A 264 -0.31 9.63 -20.67
N GLN A 265 0.10 10.86 -20.99
CA GLN A 265 -0.27 11.51 -22.24
C GLN A 265 0.45 10.87 -23.44
N ILE A 266 1.73 10.52 -23.28
CA ILE A 266 2.49 9.79 -24.30
C ILE A 266 1.79 8.46 -24.59
N ALA A 267 1.51 7.66 -23.57
CA ALA A 267 0.83 6.37 -23.72
C ALA A 267 -0.55 6.48 -24.40
N ARG A 268 -1.28 7.56 -24.17
CA ARG A 268 -2.57 7.83 -24.85
C ARG A 268 -2.41 8.21 -26.32
N SER A 269 -1.31 8.85 -26.69
CA SER A 269 -1.03 9.23 -28.07
C SER A 269 -0.44 8.09 -28.91
N THR A 270 0.16 7.09 -28.27
CA THR A 270 0.80 5.94 -28.92
C THR A 270 -0.09 4.71 -29.04
N ASN A 271 -1.29 4.74 -28.44
CA ASN A 271 -2.34 3.74 -28.57
C ASN A 271 -3.45 4.25 -29.50
#